data_AF-A0A6G0VHI9-F1
#
_entry.id   AF-A0A6G0VHI9-F1
#
_cell.length_a   1.000
_cell.length_b   1.000
_cell.length_c   1.000
_cell.angle_alpha   90.00
_cell.angle_beta   90.00
_cell.angle_gamma   90.00
#
_symmetry.space_group_name_H-M   'P 1'
#
loop_
_entity.id
_entity.type
_entity.pdbx_description
1 polymer ?
#
loop_
_entity_poly.entity_id
_entity_poly.type
_entity_poly.pdbx_seq_one_letter_code
_entity_poly.pdbx_strand_id
1 'polypeptide(L)'
;MGNGTYYHFSIKSEVELLLQNDKENKTPKTLLLVVGIDGLPLTTNPPSQLWPILGAYFGKTKPSDSNSFLLQFVNEMNELFYTGVTYNNNHVNVILHALICDIPAKSFVLNTKGHTGKNSCVRCTITGEWSKRRVCFPDLDCPMRSHQSFITYEDKMYHLGETILTKIPKNNISSSIPYDYMHLNCIGVLKKLLLFWIHKKHDLNLPSQLVTVIDNKFKFLSSYIPVEFQRKTNEYSRMHPMRDVNRWKASELRQCLLYTGIVVFQNIVKKEVYNHFVVLSVAIRILLVKCTDYFNNYANLLLRQFIVAFKSLCGQSYISHNIHALCHQAEDAKKYGSLERISAFPFENFMQPLKRDVRTGVKPLQQ
;
A
#
# COMPACT_ATOMS: atom_id res chain seq x y z
N MET A 1 -15.83 0.97 21.30
CA MET A 1 -14.98 1.43 20.18
C MET A 1 -15.23 2.92 19.88
N GLY A 2 -14.99 3.82 20.84
CA GLY A 2 -15.36 5.25 20.70
C GLY A 2 -16.88 5.45 20.45
N ASN A 3 -17.23 6.45 19.65
CA ASN A 3 -18.63 6.83 19.33
C ASN A 3 -19.19 6.13 18.07
N GLY A 4 -18.74 4.91 17.76
CA GLY A 4 -19.14 4.19 16.56
C GLY A 4 -19.57 2.75 16.82
N THR A 5 -20.17 2.14 15.81
CA THR A 5 -20.73 0.78 15.82
C THR A 5 -19.93 -0.12 14.90
N TYR A 6 -19.81 -1.41 15.23
CA TYR A 6 -19.11 -2.40 14.43
C TYR A 6 -20.02 -3.59 14.12
N TYR A 7 -19.97 -4.06 12.89
CA TYR A 7 -20.60 -5.30 12.46
C TYR A 7 -19.53 -6.21 11.85
N HIS A 8 -19.55 -7.50 12.16
CA HIS A 8 -18.57 -8.46 11.68
C HIS A 8 -19.19 -9.36 10.62
N PHE A 9 -18.49 -9.51 9.49
CA PHE A 9 -18.85 -10.47 8.45
C PHE A 9 -18.00 -11.72 8.68
N SER A 10 -18.64 -12.84 9.04
CA SER A 10 -17.92 -14.07 9.36
C SER A 10 -17.12 -14.58 8.16
N ILE A 11 -15.81 -14.71 8.35
CA ILE A 11 -14.90 -15.34 7.40
C ILE A 11 -15.32 -16.78 7.14
N LYS A 12 -15.72 -17.52 8.19
CA LYS A 12 -16.17 -18.90 8.06
C LYS A 12 -17.33 -19.02 7.06
N SER A 13 -18.38 -18.21 7.24
CA SER A 13 -19.55 -18.21 6.38
C SER A 13 -19.21 -17.87 4.93
N GLU A 14 -18.33 -16.89 4.71
CA GLU A 14 -17.87 -16.52 3.36
C GLU A 14 -17.05 -17.63 2.70
N VAL A 15 -16.17 -18.31 3.46
CA VAL A 15 -15.42 -19.45 2.95
C VAL A 15 -16.36 -20.61 2.60
N GLU A 16 -17.34 -20.93 3.46
CA GLU A 16 -18.35 -21.96 3.17
C GLU A 16 -19.15 -21.63 1.90
N LEU A 17 -19.56 -20.36 1.71
CA LEU A 17 -20.26 -19.92 0.52
C LEU A 17 -19.39 -20.02 -0.74
N LEU A 18 -18.09 -19.70 -0.65
CA LEU A 18 -17.15 -19.88 -1.76
C LEU A 18 -16.99 -21.37 -2.11
N LEU A 19 -16.91 -22.26 -1.11
CA LEU A 19 -16.82 -23.70 -1.32
C LEU A 19 -18.11 -24.27 -1.93
N GLN A 20 -19.28 -23.77 -1.54
CA GLN A 20 -20.57 -24.14 -2.15
C GLN A 20 -20.65 -23.77 -3.63
N ASN A 21 -20.07 -22.63 -4.01
CA ASN A 21 -20.11 -22.13 -5.37
C ASN A 21 -18.96 -22.67 -6.26
N ASP A 22 -18.02 -23.43 -5.72
CA ASP A 22 -16.91 -24.03 -6.47
C ASP A 22 -17.39 -25.22 -7.30
N LYS A 23 -17.87 -24.93 -8.51
CA LYS A 23 -18.35 -25.92 -9.49
C LYS A 23 -17.27 -26.87 -9.99
N GLU A 24 -15.99 -26.52 -9.82
CA GLU A 24 -14.86 -27.30 -10.33
C GLU A 24 -14.28 -28.27 -9.30
N ASN A 25 -14.80 -28.30 -8.06
CA ASN A 25 -14.31 -29.11 -6.94
C ASN A 25 -12.79 -28.96 -6.72
N LYS A 26 -12.23 -27.76 -6.96
CA LYS A 26 -10.81 -27.46 -6.75
C LYS A 26 -10.57 -26.87 -5.36
N THR A 27 -11.17 -27.49 -4.35
CA THR A 27 -11.05 -27.04 -2.97
C THR A 27 -9.59 -27.13 -2.50
N PRO A 28 -8.93 -26.01 -2.12
CA PRO A 28 -7.55 -26.05 -1.69
C PRO A 28 -7.44 -26.64 -0.27
N LYS A 29 -6.36 -27.36 0.01
CA LYS A 29 -6.03 -27.80 1.39
C LYS A 29 -5.77 -26.63 2.35
N THR A 30 -5.36 -25.49 1.81
CA THR A 30 -5.04 -24.29 2.59
C THR A 30 -5.46 -23.05 1.82
N LEU A 31 -6.30 -22.25 2.46
CA LEU A 31 -6.70 -20.93 2.01
C LEU A 31 -5.78 -19.87 2.64
N LEU A 32 -5.07 -19.14 1.79
CA LEU A 32 -4.20 -18.03 2.19
C LEU A 32 -4.98 -16.72 2.10
N LEU A 33 -5.34 -16.17 3.26
CA LEU A 33 -6.16 -14.97 3.34
C LEU A 33 -5.30 -13.71 3.28
N VAL A 34 -5.62 -12.81 2.35
CA VAL A 34 -5.05 -11.46 2.27
C VAL A 34 -6.12 -10.47 2.69
N VAL A 35 -5.88 -9.73 3.77
CA VAL A 35 -6.88 -8.85 4.38
C VAL A 35 -6.48 -7.40 4.16
N GLY A 36 -7.38 -6.60 3.59
CA GLY A 36 -7.22 -5.15 3.46
C GLY A 36 -7.84 -4.41 4.63
N ILE A 37 -7.15 -3.39 5.15
CA ILE A 37 -7.69 -2.45 6.14
C ILE A 37 -7.35 -1.04 5.68
N ASP A 38 -8.38 -0.22 5.51
CA ASP A 38 -8.26 1.19 5.19
C ASP A 38 -9.54 1.94 5.61
N GLY A 39 -9.48 3.27 5.69
CA GLY A 39 -10.60 4.12 6.04
C GLY A 39 -11.29 4.70 4.81
N LEU A 40 -12.61 4.53 4.71
CA LEU A 40 -13.44 5.03 3.62
C LEU A 40 -14.34 6.18 4.10
N PRO A 41 -14.07 7.44 3.71
CA PRO A 41 -14.97 8.55 4.02
C PRO A 41 -16.33 8.40 3.33
N LEU A 42 -17.42 8.43 4.10
CA LEU A 42 -18.79 8.29 3.59
C LEU A 42 -19.46 9.64 3.38
N THR A 43 -19.60 10.44 4.45
CA THR A 43 -20.21 11.78 4.41
C THR A 43 -19.19 12.84 4.80
N THR A 44 -19.35 14.05 4.26
CA THR A 44 -18.51 15.21 4.60
C THR A 44 -19.15 16.11 5.65
N ASN A 45 -20.49 16.12 5.76
CA ASN A 45 -21.21 16.89 6.77
C ASN A 45 -22.51 16.18 7.25
N PRO A 46 -22.56 15.69 8.50
CA PRO A 46 -21.42 15.55 9.42
C PRO A 46 -20.38 14.56 8.84
N PRO A 47 -19.08 14.70 9.15
CA PRO A 47 -18.07 13.77 8.67
C PRO A 47 -18.29 12.37 9.25
N SER A 48 -18.19 11.35 8.41
CA SER A 48 -18.25 9.95 8.84
C SER A 48 -17.34 9.05 7.99
N GLN A 49 -16.90 7.95 8.59
CA GLN A 49 -15.98 7.00 7.95
C GLN A 49 -16.44 5.57 8.20
N LEU A 50 -16.25 4.73 7.19
CA LEU A 50 -16.38 3.27 7.25
C LEU A 50 -14.98 2.67 7.27
N TRP A 51 -14.71 1.74 8.17
CA TRP A 51 -13.45 1.01 8.23
C TRP A 51 -13.70 -0.48 8.01
N PRO A 52 -13.59 -0.98 6.77
CA PRO A 52 -13.76 -2.40 6.48
C PRO A 52 -12.57 -3.25 6.95
N ILE A 53 -12.88 -4.38 7.58
CA ILE A 53 -11.96 -5.50 7.88
C ILE A 53 -12.76 -6.80 8.03
N LEU A 54 -13.23 -7.39 6.93
CA LEU A 54 -14.11 -8.58 6.98
C LEU A 54 -15.23 -8.38 8.05
N GLY A 55 -15.77 -7.17 7.99
CA GLY A 55 -16.55 -6.47 9.00
C GLY A 55 -16.48 -4.99 8.67
N ALA A 56 -17.32 -4.16 9.28
CA ALA A 56 -17.34 -2.74 9.05
C ALA A 56 -17.58 -1.97 10.34
N TYR A 57 -16.66 -1.07 10.67
CA TYR A 57 -16.89 -0.05 11.69
C TYR A 57 -17.43 1.22 11.04
N PHE A 58 -18.50 1.76 11.60
CA PHE A 58 -19.05 3.05 11.23
C PHE A 58 -19.00 4.02 12.42
N GLY A 59 -18.41 5.19 12.19
CA GLY A 59 -18.32 6.24 13.20
C GLY A 59 -18.00 7.60 12.62
N LYS A 60 -18.12 8.64 13.45
CA LYS A 60 -17.74 10.03 13.08
C LYS A 60 -16.22 10.16 12.86
N THR A 61 -15.45 9.35 13.57
CA THR A 61 -13.99 9.29 13.49
C THR A 61 -13.57 7.83 13.31
N LYS A 62 -12.29 7.59 13.00
CA LYS A 62 -11.70 6.25 13.11
C LYS A 62 -11.93 5.65 14.51
N PRO A 63 -11.89 4.31 14.66
CA PRO A 63 -11.99 3.68 15.97
C PRO A 63 -10.88 4.19 16.89
N SER A 64 -11.22 4.46 18.16
CA SER A 64 -10.27 5.02 19.14
C SER A 64 -9.24 3.99 19.64
N ASP A 65 -9.63 2.72 19.66
CA ASP A 65 -8.81 1.60 20.09
C ASP A 65 -8.78 0.54 18.99
N SER A 66 -7.58 0.24 18.49
CA SER A 66 -7.36 -0.76 17.44
C SER A 66 -7.63 -2.17 17.93
N ASN A 67 -7.36 -2.47 19.20
CA ASN A 67 -7.55 -3.82 19.74
C ASN A 67 -9.03 -4.18 19.82
N SER A 68 -9.86 -3.27 20.35
CA SER A 68 -11.32 -3.44 20.31
C SER A 68 -11.82 -3.64 18.89
N PHE A 69 -11.36 -2.81 17.94
CA PHE A 69 -11.76 -2.90 16.52
C PHE A 69 -11.43 -4.25 15.88
N LEU A 70 -10.26 -4.81 16.20
CA LEU A 70 -9.76 -6.05 15.60
C LEU A 70 -10.22 -7.32 16.34
N LEU A 71 -10.90 -7.19 17.48
CA LEU A 71 -11.12 -8.32 18.40
C LEU A 71 -11.87 -9.49 17.77
N GLN A 72 -12.98 -9.23 17.08
CA GLN A 72 -13.78 -10.30 16.47
C GLN A 72 -13.01 -10.99 15.34
N PHE A 73 -12.36 -10.20 14.48
CA PHE A 73 -11.48 -10.70 13.42
C PHE A 73 -10.36 -11.60 13.97
N VAL A 74 -9.65 -11.17 15.01
CA VAL A 74 -8.55 -11.95 15.62
C VAL A 74 -9.08 -13.25 16.24
N ASN A 75 -10.21 -13.20 16.94
CA ASN A 75 -10.81 -14.38 17.55
C ASN A 75 -11.23 -15.41 16.48
N GLU A 76 -11.89 -14.96 15.42
CA GLU A 76 -12.31 -15.84 14.32
C GLU A 76 -11.09 -16.42 13.58
N MET A 77 -10.06 -15.61 13.30
CA MET A 77 -8.83 -16.11 12.69
C MET A 77 -8.10 -17.14 13.56
N ASN A 78 -8.11 -16.97 14.89
CA ASN A 78 -7.56 -17.95 15.81
C ASN A 78 -8.32 -19.26 15.77
N GLU A 79 -9.66 -19.19 15.81
CA GLU A 79 -10.51 -20.38 15.70
C GLU A 79 -10.24 -21.11 14.38
N LEU A 80 -10.37 -20.41 13.26
CA LEU A 80 -10.20 -20.95 11.92
C LEU A 80 -8.80 -21.51 11.65
N PHE A 81 -7.77 -21.00 12.33
CA PHE A 81 -6.43 -21.56 12.22
C PHE A 81 -6.34 -22.98 12.78
N TYR A 82 -7.06 -23.28 13.87
CA TYR A 82 -7.05 -24.60 14.50
C TYR A 82 -8.15 -25.53 13.97
N THR A 83 -9.32 -24.98 13.64
CA THR A 83 -10.50 -25.76 13.27
C THR A 83 -10.72 -25.83 11.76
N GLY A 84 -10.11 -24.94 10.98
CA GLY A 84 -10.34 -24.81 9.54
C GLY A 84 -11.82 -24.56 9.19
N VAL A 85 -12.16 -24.83 7.93
CA VAL A 85 -13.54 -24.88 7.44
C VAL A 85 -13.77 -26.22 6.78
N THR A 86 -14.83 -26.92 7.16
CA THR A 86 -15.16 -28.24 6.62
C THR A 86 -16.48 -28.16 5.86
N TYR A 87 -16.47 -28.52 4.57
CA TYR A 87 -17.65 -28.57 3.72
C TYR A 87 -17.60 -29.80 2.81
N ASN A 88 -18.66 -30.61 2.76
CA ASN A 88 -18.74 -31.86 1.96
C ASN A 88 -17.51 -32.79 2.13
N ASN A 89 -17.10 -33.06 3.37
CA ASN A 89 -15.90 -33.83 3.73
C ASN A 89 -14.55 -33.24 3.28
N ASN A 90 -14.53 -32.06 2.65
CA ASN A 90 -13.30 -31.32 2.35
C ASN A 90 -12.98 -30.38 3.51
N HIS A 91 -11.78 -30.54 4.07
CA HIS A 91 -11.27 -29.67 5.13
C HIS A 91 -10.26 -28.68 4.57
N VAL A 92 -10.48 -27.39 4.85
CA VAL A 92 -9.67 -26.27 4.39
C VAL A 92 -9.05 -25.57 5.58
N ASN A 93 -7.72 -25.59 5.66
CA ASN A 93 -6.99 -24.79 6.64
C ASN A 93 -7.02 -23.31 6.23
N VAL A 94 -7.29 -22.40 7.17
CA VAL A 94 -7.29 -20.96 6.89
C VAL A 94 -6.09 -20.32 7.56
N ILE A 95 -5.29 -19.57 6.80
CA ILE A 95 -4.09 -18.88 7.32
C ILE A 95 -4.11 -17.43 6.87
N LEU A 96 -3.91 -16.50 7.83
CA LEU A 96 -3.64 -15.11 7.50
C LEU A 96 -2.29 -15.01 6.80
N HIS A 97 -2.32 -14.67 5.51
CA HIS A 97 -1.14 -14.59 4.67
C HIS A 97 -0.53 -13.19 4.67
N ALA A 98 -1.35 -12.15 4.54
CA ALA A 98 -0.90 -10.76 4.56
C ALA A 98 -1.99 -9.79 5.05
N LEU A 99 -1.54 -8.71 5.71
CA LEU A 99 -2.37 -7.56 6.06
C LEU A 99 -1.96 -6.34 5.21
N ILE A 100 -2.82 -5.94 4.29
CA ILE A 100 -2.60 -4.83 3.36
C ILE A 100 -3.21 -3.57 3.95
N CYS A 101 -2.34 -2.63 4.32
CA CYS A 101 -2.72 -1.36 4.91
C CYS A 101 -1.88 -0.26 4.30
N ASP A 102 -2.49 0.90 4.09
CA ASP A 102 -1.74 2.14 3.97
C ASP A 102 -0.94 2.40 5.26
N ILE A 103 -0.02 3.36 5.23
CA ILE A 103 0.90 3.59 6.33
C ILE A 103 0.19 4.09 7.62
N PRO A 104 -0.76 5.06 7.56
CA PRO A 104 -1.61 5.40 8.69
C PRO A 104 -2.36 4.21 9.31
N ALA A 105 -3.09 3.42 8.53
CA ALA A 105 -3.82 2.25 9.02
C ALA A 105 -2.87 1.21 9.59
N LYS A 106 -1.70 1.01 8.97
CA LYS A 106 -0.63 0.13 9.47
C LYS A 106 -0.18 0.53 10.87
N SER A 107 0.11 1.81 11.10
CA SER A 107 0.51 2.28 12.43
C SER A 107 -0.60 2.15 13.48
N PHE A 108 -1.85 2.30 13.06
CA PHE A 108 -3.02 2.15 13.93
C PHE A 108 -3.22 0.70 14.37
N VAL A 109 -3.27 -0.26 13.44
CA VAL A 109 -3.52 -1.67 13.77
C VAL A 109 -2.36 -2.32 14.53
N LEU A 110 -1.14 -1.79 14.35
CA LEU A 110 0.04 -2.24 15.08
C LEU A 110 0.27 -1.55 16.43
N ASN A 111 -0.46 -0.46 16.73
CA ASN A 111 -0.16 0.43 17.86
C ASN A 111 1.30 0.87 17.88
N THR A 112 1.79 1.39 16.76
CA THR A 112 3.18 1.86 16.59
C THR A 112 3.21 3.33 16.17
N LYS A 113 4.36 3.99 16.31
CA LYS A 113 4.52 5.37 15.84
C LYS A 113 4.19 5.50 14.35
N GLY A 114 3.41 6.54 14.04
CA GLY A 114 3.06 6.90 12.67
C GLY A 114 4.26 7.42 11.87
N HIS A 115 4.11 7.48 10.55
CA HIS A 115 5.16 7.81 9.57
C HIS A 115 5.83 9.18 9.68
N THR A 116 5.26 10.08 10.47
CA THR A 116 5.85 11.39 10.78
C THR A 116 6.78 11.32 12.00
N GLY A 117 6.77 10.22 12.76
CA GLY A 117 7.64 9.99 13.90
C GLY A 117 9.03 9.47 13.50
N LYS A 118 10.02 9.69 14.36
CA LYS A 118 11.42 9.27 14.13
C LYS A 118 11.58 7.74 14.07
N ASN A 119 10.93 6.99 14.94
CA ASN A 119 11.01 5.52 14.96
C ASN A 119 9.74 4.95 14.35
N SER A 120 9.59 5.03 13.02
CA SER A 120 8.32 4.69 12.36
C SER A 120 8.43 3.67 11.22
N CYS A 121 9.65 3.27 10.83
CA CYS A 121 9.81 2.15 9.91
C CYS A 121 9.34 0.86 10.59
N VAL A 122 8.54 0.05 9.89
CA VAL A 122 8.02 -1.22 10.45
C VAL A 122 9.08 -2.33 10.36
N ARG A 123 10.00 -2.22 9.41
CA ARG A 123 10.93 -3.30 9.03
C ARG A 123 12.32 -3.17 9.64
N CYS A 124 12.84 -1.97 9.85
CA CYS A 124 14.19 -1.78 10.40
C CYS A 124 14.25 -0.69 11.47
N THR A 125 15.22 -0.81 12.38
CA THR A 125 15.36 0.00 13.60
C THR A 125 15.81 1.44 13.37
N ILE A 126 15.76 1.94 12.12
CA ILE A 126 16.15 3.30 11.78
C ILE A 126 15.46 4.33 12.68
N THR A 127 16.26 5.28 13.15
CA THR A 127 15.78 6.47 13.84
C THR A 127 15.91 7.64 12.87
N GLY A 128 14.76 8.20 12.48
CA GLY A 128 14.70 9.35 11.59
C GLY A 128 15.31 10.60 12.21
N GLU A 129 15.93 11.41 11.36
CA GLU A 129 16.57 12.67 11.71
C GLU A 129 15.62 13.84 11.43
N TRP A 130 15.70 14.90 12.24
CA TRP A 130 14.97 16.13 11.95
C TRP A 130 15.81 17.05 11.07
N SER A 131 15.31 17.38 9.88
CA SER A 131 15.99 18.26 8.94
C SER A 131 14.97 19.09 8.16
N LYS A 132 15.20 20.39 7.97
CA LYS A 132 14.30 21.30 7.21
C LYS A 132 12.80 21.13 7.56
N ARG A 133 12.47 21.12 8.86
CA ARG A 133 11.11 21.02 9.44
C ARG A 133 10.36 19.73 9.10
N ARG A 134 11.08 18.61 8.92
CA ARG A 134 10.52 17.29 8.67
C ARG A 134 11.44 16.19 9.18
N VAL A 135 10.89 15.00 9.37
CA VAL A 135 11.68 13.79 9.64
C VAL A 135 12.15 13.17 8.33
N CYS A 136 13.42 12.78 8.24
CA CYS A 136 13.98 12.03 7.12
C CYS A 136 14.75 10.79 7.58
N PHE A 137 14.92 9.83 6.67
CA PHE A 137 15.42 8.47 6.94
C PHE A 137 16.59 8.13 6.00
N PRO A 138 17.72 8.86 6.10
CA PRO A 138 18.80 8.78 5.11
C PRO A 138 19.65 7.52 5.19
N ASP A 139 19.64 6.82 6.33
CA ASP A 139 20.36 5.57 6.53
C ASP A 139 19.60 4.39 5.90
N LEU A 140 20.34 3.44 5.35
CA LEU A 140 19.83 2.24 4.69
C LEU A 140 20.37 0.95 5.32
N ASP A 141 21.33 1.06 6.24
CA ASP A 141 22.04 -0.07 6.85
C ASP A 141 21.67 -0.18 8.33
N CYS A 142 20.38 -0.33 8.58
CA CYS A 142 19.84 -0.49 9.92
C CYS A 142 19.43 -1.95 10.19
N PRO A 143 19.61 -2.46 11.42
CA PRO A 143 19.12 -3.78 11.82
C PRO A 143 17.63 -3.98 11.51
N MET A 144 17.28 -5.16 11.04
CA MET A 144 15.88 -5.54 10.78
C MET A 144 15.17 -5.89 12.08
N ARG A 145 13.89 -5.51 12.22
CA ARG A 145 13.05 -5.97 13.33
C ARG A 145 12.68 -7.42 13.13
N SER A 146 12.82 -8.21 14.19
CA SER A 146 12.36 -9.59 14.23
C SER A 146 10.93 -9.65 14.78
N HIS A 147 10.25 -10.77 14.54
CA HIS A 147 8.99 -11.05 15.20
C HIS A 147 9.14 -11.03 16.72
N GLN A 148 10.23 -11.63 17.23
CA GLN A 148 10.50 -11.73 18.66
C GLN A 148 10.64 -10.34 19.29
N SER A 149 11.47 -9.47 18.72
CA SER A 149 11.65 -8.10 19.21
C SER A 149 10.35 -7.28 19.20
N PHE A 150 9.42 -7.61 18.29
CA PHE A 150 8.12 -6.95 18.22
C PHE A 150 7.19 -7.42 19.34
N ILE A 151 7.09 -8.72 19.59
CA ILE A 151 6.17 -9.28 20.62
C ILE A 151 6.69 -9.09 22.04
N THR A 152 8.00 -8.90 22.22
CA THR A 152 8.59 -8.52 23.51
C THR A 152 8.58 -7.01 23.75
N TYR A 153 8.14 -6.21 22.77
CA TYR A 153 8.09 -4.75 22.83
C TYR A 153 9.44 -4.11 23.17
N GLU A 154 10.53 -4.67 22.62
CA GLU A 154 11.90 -4.27 22.91
C GLU A 154 12.17 -2.80 22.52
N ASP A 155 11.68 -2.37 21.36
CA ASP A 155 11.82 -1.00 20.87
C ASP A 155 10.71 -0.09 21.43
N LYS A 156 10.92 0.37 22.67
CA LYS A 156 10.02 1.29 23.39
C LYS A 156 9.76 2.60 22.64
N MET A 157 10.64 3.00 21.73
CA MET A 157 10.48 4.21 20.95
C MET A 157 9.61 3.98 19.71
N TYR A 158 9.48 2.75 19.23
CA TYR A 158 8.62 2.41 18.10
C TYR A 158 7.19 2.07 18.52
N HIS A 159 7.02 1.34 19.63
CA HIS A 159 5.72 0.91 20.13
C HIS A 159 4.99 2.03 20.89
N LEU A 160 3.68 2.15 20.65
CA LEU A 160 2.76 3.00 21.43
C LEU A 160 1.89 2.18 22.38
N GLY A 161 1.73 0.88 22.11
CA GLY A 161 0.98 -0.05 22.94
C GLY A 161 1.02 -1.45 22.32
N GLU A 162 0.29 -2.38 22.96
CA GLU A 162 0.18 -3.75 22.48
C GLU A 162 -0.82 -3.89 21.33
N THR A 163 -0.58 -4.83 20.42
CA THR A 163 -1.56 -5.19 19.37
C THR A 163 -1.96 -6.65 19.47
N ILE A 164 -3.27 -6.89 19.44
CA ILE A 164 -3.84 -8.25 19.47
C ILE A 164 -3.58 -9.05 18.19
N LEU A 165 -3.08 -8.42 17.11
CA LEU A 165 -2.66 -9.12 15.89
C LEU A 165 -1.54 -10.14 16.15
N THR A 166 -0.74 -9.93 17.22
CA THR A 166 0.30 -10.88 17.65
C THR A 166 -0.27 -12.20 18.14
N LYS A 167 -1.56 -12.26 18.48
CA LYS A 167 -2.24 -13.46 18.94
C LYS A 167 -2.60 -14.41 17.80
N ILE A 168 -2.62 -13.94 16.55
CA ILE A 168 -2.92 -14.77 15.37
C ILE A 168 -1.76 -15.75 15.12
N PRO A 169 -1.98 -17.07 15.15
CA PRO A 169 -0.94 -18.05 14.87
C PRO A 169 -0.29 -17.85 13.50
N LYS A 170 1.02 -18.09 13.43
CA LYS A 170 1.86 -17.89 12.22
C LYS A 170 1.83 -16.47 11.64
N ASN A 171 1.32 -15.47 12.38
CA ASN A 171 1.36 -14.09 11.97
C ASN A 171 2.68 -13.41 12.39
N ASN A 172 3.73 -13.62 11.60
CA ASN A 172 4.98 -12.91 11.81
C ASN A 172 4.84 -11.42 11.43
N ILE A 173 4.53 -10.57 12.41
CA ILE A 173 4.30 -9.12 12.21
C ILE A 173 5.37 -8.43 11.34
N SER A 174 6.65 -8.77 11.52
CA SER A 174 7.73 -8.10 10.78
C SER A 174 7.78 -8.49 9.29
N SER A 175 7.02 -9.49 8.85
CA SER A 175 6.95 -9.91 7.44
C SER A 175 5.54 -10.04 6.88
N SER A 176 4.52 -10.25 7.71
CA SER A 176 3.12 -10.49 7.32
C SER A 176 2.35 -9.21 7.03
N ILE A 177 2.98 -8.05 7.23
CA ILE A 177 2.38 -6.75 6.96
C ILE A 177 3.29 -6.00 5.98
N PRO A 178 3.15 -6.24 4.66
CA PRO A 178 4.00 -5.66 3.64
C PRO A 178 3.77 -4.16 3.45
N TYR A 179 4.73 -3.50 2.80
CA TYR A 179 4.45 -2.20 2.19
C TYR A 179 3.73 -2.44 0.87
N ASP A 180 2.47 -1.98 0.78
CA ASP A 180 1.68 -2.25 -0.40
C ASP A 180 2.20 -1.44 -1.60
N TYR A 181 2.17 -2.07 -2.78
CA TYR A 181 2.70 -1.49 -4.01
C TYR A 181 2.07 -0.15 -4.37
N MET A 182 0.75 -0.05 -4.20
CA MET A 182 -0.06 1.07 -4.69
C MET A 182 0.23 2.35 -3.90
N HIS A 183 0.15 2.30 -2.57
CA HIS A 183 0.41 3.46 -1.73
C HIS A 183 1.89 3.77 -1.64
N LEU A 184 2.78 2.78 -1.60
CA LEU A 184 4.21 3.04 -1.49
C LEU A 184 4.77 3.61 -2.80
N ASN A 185 4.64 2.88 -3.92
CA ASN A 185 5.36 3.20 -5.15
C ASN A 185 4.63 4.21 -6.00
N CYS A 186 3.34 3.97 -6.28
CA CYS A 186 2.57 4.84 -7.16
C CYS A 186 2.29 6.17 -6.45
N ILE A 187 1.57 6.13 -5.34
CA ILE A 187 1.14 7.34 -4.61
C ILE A 187 2.31 7.94 -3.82
N GLY A 188 3.11 7.13 -3.14
CA GLY A 188 4.11 7.61 -2.19
C GLY A 188 5.39 8.11 -2.84
N VAL A 189 5.96 7.34 -3.76
CA VAL A 189 7.26 7.61 -4.38
C VAL A 189 7.11 8.35 -5.70
N LEU A 190 6.38 7.79 -6.67
CA LEU A 190 6.29 8.38 -8.01
C LEU A 190 5.59 9.74 -7.96
N LYS A 191 4.42 9.83 -7.33
CA LYS A 191 3.70 11.12 -7.23
C LYS A 191 4.59 12.19 -6.59
N LYS A 192 5.33 11.83 -5.53
CA LYS A 192 6.28 12.73 -4.87
C LYS A 192 7.40 13.18 -5.82
N LEU A 193 7.97 12.27 -6.60
CA LEU A 193 9.00 12.57 -7.58
C LEU A 193 8.48 13.55 -8.64
N LEU A 194 7.31 13.28 -9.22
CA LEU A 194 6.69 14.14 -10.24
C LEU A 194 6.33 15.52 -9.67
N LEU A 195 5.78 15.60 -8.45
CA LEU A 195 5.52 16.87 -7.76
C LEU A 195 6.79 17.67 -7.48
N PHE A 196 7.88 16.97 -7.18
CA PHE A 196 9.19 17.60 -6.99
C PHE A 196 9.69 18.27 -8.27
N TRP A 197 9.39 17.70 -9.45
CA TRP A 197 9.78 18.27 -10.73
C TRP A 197 8.93 19.47 -11.16
N ILE A 198 7.72 19.66 -10.65
CA ILE A 198 6.80 20.70 -11.16
C ILE A 198 6.49 21.83 -10.16
N HIS A 199 6.57 21.58 -8.85
CA HIS A 199 6.10 22.55 -7.84
C HIS A 199 7.18 23.02 -6.86
N LYS A 200 8.37 22.39 -6.82
CA LYS A 200 9.35 22.67 -5.77
C LYS A 200 10.50 23.51 -6.29
N LYS A 201 10.60 24.77 -5.85
CA LYS A 201 11.75 25.64 -6.18
C LYS A 201 13.09 24.93 -5.89
N HIS A 202 13.68 24.36 -6.94
CA HIS A 202 14.85 23.49 -6.94
C HIS A 202 15.40 23.41 -8.37
N ASP A 203 16.69 23.12 -8.54
CA ASP A 203 17.35 23.05 -9.85
C ASP A 203 16.88 21.89 -10.74
N LEU A 204 16.01 21.03 -10.21
CA LEU A 204 15.37 19.92 -10.93
C LEU A 204 13.94 20.26 -11.37
N ASN A 205 13.45 21.47 -11.05
CA ASN A 205 12.16 21.91 -11.55
C ASN A 205 12.18 22.04 -13.07
N LEU A 206 11.12 21.54 -13.69
CA LEU A 206 10.86 21.69 -15.11
C LEU A 206 10.23 23.06 -15.37
N PRO A 207 10.76 23.82 -16.35
CA PRO A 207 10.08 24.99 -16.88
C PRO A 207 8.69 24.63 -17.42
N SER A 208 7.75 25.55 -17.34
CA SER A 208 6.36 25.36 -17.81
C SER A 208 6.28 24.92 -19.27
N GLN A 209 7.22 25.34 -20.12
CA GLN A 209 7.31 24.90 -21.52
C GLN A 209 7.57 23.40 -21.61
N LEU A 210 8.52 22.86 -20.84
CA LEU A 210 8.83 21.42 -20.84
C LEU A 210 7.67 20.59 -20.27
N VAL A 211 6.97 21.11 -19.24
CA VAL A 211 5.74 20.48 -18.72
C VAL A 211 4.68 20.39 -19.82
N THR A 212 4.53 21.44 -20.63
CA THR A 212 3.59 21.45 -21.77
C THR A 212 3.99 20.42 -22.84
N VAL A 213 5.28 20.25 -23.11
CA VAL A 213 5.77 19.21 -24.04
C VAL A 213 5.43 17.81 -23.50
N ILE A 214 5.60 17.57 -22.20
CA ILE A 214 5.21 16.30 -21.54
C ILE A 214 3.71 16.05 -21.70
N ASP A 215 2.87 17.06 -21.43
CA ASP A 215 1.41 16.97 -21.57
C ASP A 215 1.01 16.59 -23.00
N ASN A 216 1.61 17.23 -24.00
CA ASN A 216 1.35 16.94 -25.40
C ASN A 216 1.77 15.51 -25.77
N LYS A 217 2.91 15.01 -25.26
CA LYS A 217 3.33 13.62 -25.49
C LYS A 217 2.36 12.63 -24.84
N PHE A 218 1.92 12.86 -23.60
CA PHE A 218 0.93 11.99 -22.96
C PHE A 218 -0.41 11.99 -23.72
N LYS A 219 -0.87 13.16 -24.17
CA LYS A 219 -2.07 13.29 -25.00
C LYS A 219 -1.93 12.52 -26.31
N PHE A 220 -0.79 12.63 -26.99
CA PHE A 220 -0.50 11.87 -28.20
C PHE A 220 -0.50 10.36 -27.95
N LEU A 221 0.17 9.88 -26.90
CA LEU A 221 0.22 8.46 -26.56
C LEU A 221 -1.16 7.89 -26.20
N SER A 222 -2.07 8.72 -25.67
CA SER A 222 -3.39 8.28 -25.22
C SER A 222 -4.26 7.66 -26.32
N SER A 223 -4.00 7.94 -27.61
CA SER A 223 -4.70 7.29 -28.72
C SER A 223 -4.21 5.86 -29.01
N TYR A 224 -3.07 5.47 -28.44
CA TYR A 224 -2.44 4.15 -28.66
C TYR A 224 -2.49 3.25 -27.42
N ILE A 225 -3.15 3.69 -26.34
CA ILE A 225 -3.31 2.89 -25.13
C ILE A 225 -4.51 1.95 -25.30
N PRO A 226 -4.32 0.61 -25.20
CA PRO A 226 -5.40 -0.36 -25.31
C PRO A 226 -6.45 -0.22 -24.21
N VAL A 227 -7.66 -0.71 -24.46
CA VAL A 227 -8.81 -0.63 -23.52
C VAL A 227 -8.62 -1.46 -22.24
N GLU A 228 -7.69 -2.41 -22.26
CA GLU A 228 -7.26 -3.24 -21.13
C GLU A 228 -6.49 -2.43 -20.09
N PHE A 229 -5.82 -1.36 -20.52
CA PHE A 229 -5.28 -0.35 -19.63
C PHE A 229 -6.42 0.60 -19.21
N GLN A 230 -6.40 1.07 -17.96
CA GLN A 230 -7.61 1.54 -17.29
C GLN A 230 -8.46 2.61 -18.03
N ARG A 231 -9.78 2.32 -18.12
CA ARG A 231 -11.02 3.12 -18.36
C ARG A 231 -11.39 3.57 -19.78
N LYS A 232 -12.67 3.29 -20.12
CA LYS A 232 -13.38 3.64 -21.35
C LYS A 232 -13.38 5.15 -21.62
N THR A 233 -13.29 5.44 -22.90
CA THR A 233 -13.41 6.75 -23.52
C THR A 233 -14.72 7.43 -23.14
N ASN A 234 -14.64 8.68 -22.67
CA ASN A 234 -15.71 9.68 -22.58
C ASN A 234 -16.27 9.92 -21.16
N GLU A 235 -15.45 10.57 -20.34
CA GLU A 235 -15.76 11.83 -19.62
C GLU A 235 -14.42 12.32 -19.01
N TYR A 236 -13.70 13.16 -19.76
CA TYR A 236 -12.50 13.92 -19.34
C TYR A 236 -11.23 13.18 -18.86
N SER A 237 -11.17 11.85 -18.80
CA SER A 237 -10.06 11.14 -18.15
C SER A 237 -9.40 10.12 -19.09
N ARG A 238 -8.21 10.45 -19.61
CA ARG A 238 -7.20 9.43 -19.96
C ARG A 238 -5.89 9.63 -19.22
N MET A 239 -5.53 10.87 -18.90
CA MET A 239 -4.64 11.20 -17.80
C MET A 239 -4.82 12.68 -17.51
N HIS A 240 -4.87 13.08 -16.24
CA HIS A 240 -4.76 14.49 -15.90
C HIS A 240 -3.42 15.02 -16.45
N PRO A 241 -3.34 16.29 -16.88
CA PRO A 241 -2.06 16.84 -17.31
C PRO A 241 -1.04 16.79 -16.16
N MET A 242 0.25 16.77 -16.49
CA MET A 242 1.38 16.73 -15.57
C MET A 242 1.33 17.90 -14.56
N ARG A 243 0.86 19.08 -14.97
CA ARG A 243 0.64 20.21 -14.04
C ARG A 243 -0.33 19.90 -12.90
N ASP A 244 -1.21 18.91 -13.09
CA ASP A 244 -2.22 18.46 -12.13
C ASP A 244 -1.85 17.11 -11.50
N VAL A 245 -0.57 16.75 -11.42
CA VAL A 245 -0.09 15.48 -10.81
C VAL A 245 -0.68 15.21 -9.43
N ASN A 246 -1.00 16.24 -8.66
CA ASN A 246 -1.69 16.10 -7.37
C ASN A 246 -3.04 15.36 -7.46
N ARG A 247 -3.71 15.42 -8.62
CA ARG A 247 -5.01 14.78 -8.89
C ARG A 247 -4.89 13.41 -9.55
N TRP A 248 -3.68 13.01 -9.94
CA TRP A 248 -3.47 11.69 -10.55
C TRP A 248 -3.84 10.58 -9.57
N LYS A 249 -4.62 9.64 -10.07
CA LYS A 249 -4.99 8.38 -9.40
C LYS A 249 -3.80 7.44 -9.38
N ALA A 250 -3.85 6.45 -8.48
CA ALA A 250 -2.81 5.42 -8.37
C ALA A 250 -2.57 4.66 -9.69
N SER A 251 -3.61 4.49 -10.50
CA SER A 251 -3.53 3.83 -11.81
C SER A 251 -2.84 4.68 -12.89
N GLU A 252 -3.10 5.99 -12.93
CA GLU A 252 -2.37 6.93 -13.81
C GLU A 252 -0.87 6.93 -13.45
N LEU A 253 -0.58 6.94 -12.15
CA LEU A 253 0.79 6.83 -11.65
C LEU A 253 1.42 5.49 -12.02
N ARG A 254 0.71 4.37 -11.88
CA ARG A 254 1.17 3.04 -12.32
C ARG A 254 1.51 3.02 -13.82
N GLN A 255 0.63 3.59 -14.66
CA GLN A 255 0.80 3.69 -16.11
C GLN A 255 1.95 4.62 -16.53
N CYS A 256 2.31 5.57 -15.68
CA CYS A 256 3.49 6.41 -15.86
C CYS A 256 4.76 5.66 -15.46
N LEU A 257 4.78 5.05 -14.28
CA LEU A 257 5.95 4.38 -13.71
C LEU A 257 6.40 3.18 -14.56
N LEU A 258 5.47 2.29 -14.86
CA LEU A 258 5.63 1.21 -15.83
C LEU A 258 5.17 1.81 -17.15
N TYR A 259 5.69 1.54 -18.33
CA TYR A 259 5.16 2.00 -19.62
C TYR A 259 5.46 3.47 -19.97
N THR A 260 4.55 4.41 -19.75
CA THR A 260 4.54 5.68 -20.52
C THR A 260 5.66 6.64 -20.12
N GLY A 261 6.06 6.70 -18.85
CA GLY A 261 7.06 7.64 -18.36
C GLY A 261 8.45 7.42 -18.98
N ILE A 262 8.83 6.16 -19.28
CA ILE A 262 10.12 5.84 -19.92
C ILE A 262 10.23 6.53 -21.29
N VAL A 263 9.14 6.57 -22.04
CA VAL A 263 9.09 7.16 -23.39
C VAL A 263 8.90 8.68 -23.30
N VAL A 264 8.01 9.13 -22.40
CA VAL A 264 7.61 10.53 -22.35
C VAL A 264 8.74 11.41 -21.82
N PHE A 265 9.40 11.01 -20.74
CA PHE A 265 10.44 11.83 -20.11
C PHE A 265 11.78 11.82 -20.86
N GLN A 266 11.96 10.89 -21.79
CA GLN A 266 13.17 10.77 -22.59
C GLN A 266 13.43 12.06 -23.39
N ASN A 267 14.65 12.56 -23.29
CA ASN A 267 15.13 13.80 -23.92
C ASN A 267 14.36 15.07 -23.53
N ILE A 268 13.60 15.05 -22.41
CA ILE A 268 12.94 16.25 -21.85
C ILE A 268 13.55 16.63 -20.50
N VAL A 269 13.65 15.66 -19.59
CA VAL A 269 14.28 15.89 -18.28
C VAL A 269 15.80 15.73 -18.38
N LYS A 270 16.55 16.29 -17.41
CA LYS A 270 18.01 16.12 -17.33
C LYS A 270 18.37 14.62 -17.36
N LYS A 271 19.46 14.24 -18.03
CA LYS A 271 19.90 12.84 -18.21
C LYS A 271 19.97 12.07 -16.89
N GLU A 272 20.51 12.68 -15.85
CA GLU A 272 20.61 12.07 -14.50
C GLU A 272 19.25 11.79 -13.88
N VAL A 273 18.30 12.73 -14.03
CA VAL A 273 16.92 12.59 -13.56
C VAL A 273 16.18 11.50 -14.33
N TYR A 274 16.39 11.42 -15.65
CA TYR A 274 15.83 10.36 -16.48
C TYR A 274 16.35 9.00 -16.05
N ASN A 275 17.68 8.84 -15.91
CA ASN A 275 18.30 7.60 -15.46
C ASN A 275 17.78 7.20 -14.07
N HIS A 276 17.64 8.15 -13.16
CA HIS A 276 17.07 7.92 -11.84
C HIS A 276 15.62 7.40 -11.88
N PHE A 277 14.77 7.97 -12.73
CA PHE A 277 13.42 7.46 -12.98
C PHE A 277 13.43 6.05 -13.59
N VAL A 278 14.32 5.79 -14.56
CA VAL A 278 14.44 4.48 -15.22
C VAL A 278 14.87 3.40 -14.22
N VAL A 279 15.80 3.68 -13.31
CA VAL A 279 16.20 2.76 -12.24
C VAL A 279 15.00 2.31 -11.41
N LEU A 280 14.14 3.26 -10.99
CA LEU A 280 12.90 2.93 -10.27
C LEU A 280 11.95 2.10 -11.14
N SER A 281 11.72 2.50 -12.39
CA SER A 281 10.83 1.79 -13.30
C SER A 281 11.25 0.34 -13.49
N VAL A 282 12.54 0.09 -13.74
CA VAL A 282 13.10 -1.25 -13.94
C VAL A 282 13.00 -2.08 -12.67
N ALA A 283 13.42 -1.53 -11.52
CA ALA A 283 13.36 -2.24 -10.25
C ALA A 283 11.94 -2.70 -9.92
N ILE A 284 10.96 -1.80 -10.03
CA ILE A 284 9.56 -2.11 -9.74
C ILE A 284 8.98 -3.10 -10.75
N ARG A 285 9.28 -2.98 -12.05
CA ARG A 285 8.84 -3.98 -13.04
C ARG A 285 9.30 -5.39 -12.71
N ILE A 286 10.55 -5.54 -12.28
CA ILE A 286 11.09 -6.84 -11.87
C ILE A 286 10.31 -7.39 -10.66
N LEU A 287 10.03 -6.55 -9.67
CA LEU A 287 9.37 -6.97 -8.43
C LEU A 287 7.84 -7.19 -8.57
N LEU A 288 7.22 -6.66 -9.63
CA LEU A 288 5.80 -6.90 -9.94
C LEU A 288 5.54 -8.23 -10.64
N VAL A 289 6.57 -8.94 -11.07
CA VAL A 289 6.46 -10.29 -11.62
C VAL A 289 7.12 -11.30 -10.70
N LYS A 290 6.72 -12.56 -10.81
CA LYS A 290 7.44 -13.65 -10.14
C LYS A 290 8.82 -13.77 -10.79
N CYS A 291 9.84 -13.34 -10.05
CA CYS A 291 11.23 -13.32 -10.48
C CYS A 291 12.07 -14.32 -9.68
N THR A 292 13.25 -14.65 -10.20
CA THR A 292 14.24 -15.47 -9.49
C THR A 292 14.94 -14.67 -8.40
N ASP A 293 15.59 -15.35 -7.46
CA ASP A 293 16.39 -14.70 -6.43
C ASP A 293 17.48 -13.77 -7.01
N TYR A 294 18.06 -14.12 -8.16
CA TYR A 294 19.01 -13.27 -8.86
C TYR A 294 18.39 -11.92 -9.26
N PHE A 295 17.23 -11.94 -9.94
CA PHE A 295 16.56 -10.72 -10.35
C PHE A 295 15.99 -9.94 -9.17
N ASN A 296 15.51 -10.63 -8.13
CA ASN A 296 15.07 -9.99 -6.90
C ASN A 296 16.22 -9.22 -6.21
N ASN A 297 17.39 -9.85 -6.07
CA ASN A 297 18.60 -9.22 -5.53
C ASN A 297 19.04 -8.03 -6.40
N TYR A 298 19.00 -8.18 -7.72
CA TYR A 298 19.31 -7.09 -8.64
C TYR A 298 18.34 -5.90 -8.47
N ALA A 299 17.04 -6.15 -8.36
CA ALA A 299 16.05 -5.12 -8.08
C ALA A 299 16.27 -4.45 -6.72
N ASN A 300 16.69 -5.21 -5.69
CA ASN A 300 17.07 -4.65 -4.39
C ASN A 300 18.25 -3.65 -4.53
N LEU A 301 19.29 -4.02 -5.28
CA LEU A 301 20.42 -3.13 -5.57
C LEU A 301 19.96 -1.86 -6.30
N LEU A 302 19.08 -1.98 -7.29
CA LEU A 302 18.50 -0.84 -7.99
C LEU A 302 17.70 0.08 -7.06
N LEU A 303 16.89 -0.47 -6.16
CA LEU A 303 16.12 0.34 -5.19
C LEU A 303 17.04 1.07 -4.21
N ARG A 304 18.08 0.40 -3.69
CA ARG A 304 19.08 1.05 -2.82
C ARG A 304 19.84 2.15 -3.56
N GLN A 305 20.25 1.89 -4.81
CA GLN A 305 20.89 2.89 -5.65
C GLN A 305 19.95 4.07 -5.95
N PHE A 306 18.66 3.81 -6.20
CA PHE A 306 17.65 4.85 -6.38
C PHE A 306 17.55 5.77 -5.16
N ILE A 307 17.57 5.22 -3.94
CA ILE A 307 17.48 6.02 -2.72
C ILE A 307 18.74 6.87 -2.53
N VAL A 308 19.93 6.30 -2.75
CA VAL A 308 21.21 7.04 -2.68
C VAL A 308 21.24 8.17 -3.71
N ALA A 309 20.85 7.90 -4.97
CA ALA A 309 20.77 8.91 -6.00
C ALA A 309 19.69 9.97 -5.70
N PHE A 310 18.54 9.57 -5.12
CA PHE A 310 17.50 10.51 -4.68
C PHE A 310 18.04 11.46 -3.61
N LYS A 311 18.84 10.96 -2.67
CA LYS A 311 19.48 11.78 -1.62
C LYS A 311 20.38 12.85 -2.24
N SER A 312 21.19 12.50 -3.23
CA SER A 312 22.08 13.44 -3.91
C SER A 312 21.32 14.43 -4.80
N LEU A 313 20.32 13.96 -5.56
CA LEU A 313 19.56 14.77 -6.52
C LEU A 313 18.56 15.72 -5.85
N CYS A 314 17.78 15.22 -4.89
CA CYS A 314 16.70 15.96 -4.26
C CYS A 314 17.08 16.53 -2.88
N GLY A 315 18.10 15.96 -2.23
CA GLY A 315 18.56 16.32 -0.90
C GLY A 315 18.05 15.38 0.21
N GLN A 316 18.90 15.14 1.21
CA GLN A 316 18.65 14.26 2.37
C GLN A 316 17.32 14.49 3.08
N SER A 317 16.91 15.76 3.27
CA SER A 317 15.65 16.10 3.92
C SER A 317 14.42 15.52 3.22
N TYR A 318 14.53 15.12 1.94
CA TYR A 318 13.42 14.57 1.16
C TYR A 318 13.33 13.04 1.21
N ILE A 319 14.25 12.35 1.90
CA ILE A 319 14.15 10.91 2.16
C ILE A 319 13.05 10.68 3.21
N SER A 320 11.79 10.71 2.77
CA SER A 320 10.64 10.42 3.64
C SER A 320 10.55 8.92 3.92
N HIS A 321 9.67 8.56 4.85
CA HIS A 321 9.32 7.17 5.15
C HIS A 321 9.07 6.33 3.89
N ASN A 322 8.26 6.81 2.94
CA ASN A 322 8.02 6.13 1.66
C ASN A 322 9.28 5.92 0.81
N ILE A 323 10.23 6.87 0.81
CA ILE A 323 11.45 6.71 0.01
C ILE A 323 12.35 5.67 0.66
N HIS A 324 12.49 5.72 1.99
CA HIS A 324 13.26 4.74 2.74
C HIS A 324 12.65 3.32 2.62
N ALA A 325 11.33 3.18 2.76
CA ALA A 325 10.65 1.88 2.71
C ALA A 325 10.83 1.11 1.39
N LEU A 326 11.29 1.75 0.30
CA LEU A 326 11.70 1.07 -0.92
C LEU A 326 12.79 0.01 -0.66
N CYS A 327 13.70 0.22 0.28
CA CYS A 327 14.76 -0.76 0.58
C CYS A 327 14.24 -2.08 1.17
N HIS A 328 12.95 -2.17 1.48
CA HIS A 328 12.30 -3.38 2.00
C HIS A 328 11.42 -4.11 0.97
N GLN A 329 11.19 -3.52 -0.20
CA GLN A 329 10.24 -4.05 -1.20
C GLN A 329 10.70 -5.35 -1.86
N ALA A 330 12.01 -5.56 -2.02
CA ALA A 330 12.53 -6.80 -2.61
C ALA A 330 12.17 -8.02 -1.76
N GLU A 331 12.28 -7.91 -0.43
CA GLU A 331 11.89 -8.95 0.52
C GLU A 331 10.37 -9.23 0.50
N ASP A 332 9.55 -8.18 0.37
CA ASP A 332 8.10 -8.35 0.21
C ASP A 332 7.80 -9.11 -1.10
N ALA A 333 8.39 -8.71 -2.22
CA ALA A 333 8.22 -9.42 -3.49
C ALA A 333 8.71 -10.88 -3.41
N LYS A 334 9.81 -11.14 -2.71
CA LYS A 334 10.38 -12.48 -2.50
C LYS A 334 9.42 -13.36 -1.71
N LYS A 335 8.88 -12.84 -0.59
CA LYS A 335 7.94 -13.58 0.27
C LYS A 335 6.63 -13.91 -0.44
N TYR A 336 6.05 -12.94 -1.13
CA TYR A 336 4.71 -13.09 -1.73
C TYR A 336 4.75 -13.55 -3.19
N GLY A 337 5.95 -13.63 -3.77
CA GLY A 337 6.21 -13.96 -5.17
C GLY A 337 6.07 -12.77 -6.12
N SER A 338 5.31 -11.73 -5.77
CA SER A 338 5.21 -10.48 -6.54
C SER A 338 4.55 -9.40 -5.69
N LEU A 339 4.92 -8.15 -5.92
CA LEU A 339 4.26 -6.97 -5.34
C LEU A 339 2.79 -6.81 -5.77
N GLU A 340 2.36 -7.40 -6.91
CA GLU A 340 0.95 -7.37 -7.33
C GLU A 340 0.05 -8.12 -6.35
N ARG A 341 0.55 -9.20 -5.74
CA ARG A 341 -0.20 -10.06 -4.81
C ARG A 341 -0.46 -9.40 -3.46
N ILE A 342 0.21 -8.29 -3.19
CA ILE A 342 0.10 -7.50 -1.96
C ILE A 342 -0.24 -6.03 -2.28
N SER A 343 -0.89 -5.80 -3.42
CA SER A 343 -1.34 -4.48 -3.82
C SER A 343 -2.70 -4.14 -3.20
N ALA A 344 -2.90 -2.86 -2.86
CA ALA A 344 -4.18 -2.35 -2.40
C ALA A 344 -5.21 -2.12 -3.52
N PHE A 345 -4.83 -2.21 -4.82
CA PHE A 345 -5.75 -1.95 -5.94
C PHE A 345 -7.07 -2.73 -5.88
N PRO A 346 -7.09 -4.05 -5.61
CA PRO A 346 -8.35 -4.80 -5.51
C PRO A 346 -9.25 -4.30 -4.37
N PHE A 347 -8.66 -3.97 -3.22
CA PHE A 347 -9.38 -3.48 -2.05
C PHE A 347 -9.98 -2.09 -2.30
N GLU A 348 -9.19 -1.14 -2.82
CA GLU A 348 -9.69 0.21 -3.13
C GLU A 348 -10.78 0.18 -4.22
N ASN A 349 -10.64 -0.69 -5.22
CA ASN A 349 -11.68 -0.88 -6.25
C ASN A 349 -12.99 -1.40 -5.64
N PHE A 350 -12.91 -2.30 -4.65
CA PHE A 350 -14.09 -2.85 -3.96
C PHE A 350 -14.79 -1.82 -3.05
N MET A 351 -14.07 -0.82 -2.55
CA MET A 351 -14.67 0.25 -1.73
C MET A 351 -15.68 1.11 -2.49
N GLN A 352 -15.54 1.26 -3.80
CA GLN A 352 -16.44 2.12 -4.60
C GLN A 352 -17.86 1.52 -4.70
N PRO A 353 -18.04 0.23 -5.05
CA PRO A 353 -19.33 -0.46 -4.91
C PRO A 353 -19.92 -0.32 -3.50
N LEU A 354 -19.14 -0.64 -2.46
CA LEU A 354 -19.59 -0.54 -1.06
C LEU A 354 -20.11 0.86 -0.71
N LYS A 355 -19.42 1.92 -1.18
CA LYS A 355 -19.85 3.30 -0.99
C LYS A 355 -21.16 3.63 -1.73
N ARG A 356 -21.41 3.02 -2.89
CA ARG A 356 -22.65 3.22 -3.66
C ARG A 356 -23.84 2.51 -3.04
N ASP A 357 -23.61 1.38 -2.38
CA ASP A 357 -24.64 0.61 -1.69
C ASP A 357 -25.13 1.36 -0.43
N VAL A 358 -24.26 2.14 0.21
CA VAL A 358 -24.65 3.10 1.25
C VAL A 358 -25.33 4.32 0.62
N ARG A 359 -26.66 4.26 0.49
CA ARG A 359 -27.49 5.31 -0.13
C ARG A 359 -27.69 6.52 0.77
N THR A 360 -27.76 6.32 2.08
CA THR A 360 -28.00 7.40 3.06
C THR A 360 -27.06 7.29 4.26
N GLY A 361 -26.87 8.39 4.99
CA GLY A 361 -26.14 8.40 6.26
C GLY A 361 -26.89 7.75 7.43
N VAL A 362 -28.14 7.29 7.23
CA VAL A 362 -28.98 6.68 8.27
C VAL A 362 -28.74 5.19 8.30
N LYS A 363 -28.25 4.65 9.43
CA LYS A 363 -27.96 3.21 9.59
C LYS A 363 -27.08 2.62 8.46
N PRO A 364 -25.87 3.15 8.18
CA PRO A 364 -25.04 2.68 7.06
C PRO A 364 -24.54 1.24 7.16
N LEU A 365 -24.55 0.62 8.35
CA LEU A 365 -24.16 -0.78 8.51
C LEU A 365 -25.29 -1.76 8.19
N GLN A 366 -26.54 -1.29 8.20
CA GLN A 366 -27.74 -2.09 7.93
C GLN A 366 -28.19 -2.02 6.48
N GLN A 367 -27.78 -0.97 5.76
CA GLN A 367 -27.90 -0.87 4.30
C GLN A 367 -26.84 -1.77 3.67
#